data_AF-A0A522VA06-F1
#
_entry.id   AF-A0A522VA06-F1
#
_cell.length_a   1.000
_cell.length_b   1.000
_cell.length_c   1.000
_cell.angle_alpha   90.00
_cell.angle_beta   90.00
_cell.angle_gamma   90.00
#
_symmetry.space_group_name_H-M   'P 1'
#
loop_
_entity.id
_entity.type
_entity.pdbx_description
1 polymer ?
#
loop_
_entity_poly.entity_id
_entity_poly.type
_entity_poly.pdbx_seq_one_letter_code
_entity_poly.pdbx_strand_id
1 'polypeptide(L)'
;MAEGDAAAGEKIYNRAFGRGCGTCHDMASNPNLFESVKKMSRDDFKGVLVNGRNNMPKAMETIMGLPNVKSAGLSEDQAVDALIAFLQKGK
;
A
#
# COMPACT_ATOMS: atom_id res chain seq x y z
N MET A 1 -10.86 -7.59 -15.23
CA MET A 1 -10.55 -8.08 -13.87
C MET A 1 -9.83 -6.92 -13.17
N ALA A 2 -10.52 -6.03 -12.43
CA ALA A 2 -9.85 -4.88 -11.76
C ALA A 2 -10.67 -4.19 -10.66
N GLU A 3 -11.90 -4.60 -10.38
CA GLU A 3 -12.72 -3.95 -9.33
C GLU A 3 -12.39 -4.49 -7.92
N GLY A 4 -11.96 -5.76 -7.82
CA GLY A 4 -11.66 -6.42 -6.55
C GLY A 4 -10.35 -5.97 -5.90
N ASP A 5 -9.31 -5.76 -6.71
CA ASP A 5 -7.96 -5.41 -6.24
C ASP A 5 -7.88 -3.97 -5.69
N ALA A 6 -8.54 -3.00 -6.33
CA ALA A 6 -8.54 -1.62 -5.84
C ALA A 6 -9.27 -1.46 -4.49
N ALA A 7 -10.37 -2.20 -4.29
CA ALA A 7 -11.11 -2.18 -3.01
C ALA A 7 -10.31 -2.85 -1.88
N ALA A 8 -9.53 -3.88 -2.19
CA ALA A 8 -8.57 -4.46 -1.25
C ALA A 8 -7.46 -3.46 -0.93
N GLY A 9 -6.92 -2.79 -1.95
CA GLY A 9 -5.89 -1.75 -1.81
C GLY A 9 -6.33 -0.58 -0.93
N GLU A 10 -7.56 -0.09 -1.09
CA GLU A 10 -8.14 0.97 -0.24
C GLU A 10 -8.19 0.55 1.24
N LYS A 11 -8.65 -0.67 1.50
CA LYS A 11 -8.73 -1.22 2.86
C LYS A 11 -7.35 -1.39 3.46
N ILE A 12 -6.38 -1.85 2.68
CA ILE A 12 -4.98 -1.95 3.13
C ILE A 12 -4.44 -0.54 3.41
N TYR A 13 -4.64 0.41 2.50
CA TYR A 13 -4.17 1.79 2.65
C TYR A 13 -4.74 2.47 3.91
N ASN A 14 -6.03 2.29 4.19
CA ASN A 14 -6.70 2.89 5.34
C ASN A 14 -6.43 2.16 6.67
N ARG A 15 -6.00 0.90 6.64
CA ARG A 15 -5.92 0.05 7.83
C ARG A 15 -4.51 -0.39 8.20
N ALA A 16 -3.56 -0.36 7.26
CA ALA A 16 -2.14 -0.56 7.55
C ALA A 16 -1.68 0.43 8.63
N PHE A 17 -0.97 -0.04 9.65
CA PHE A 17 -0.53 0.74 10.81
C PHE A 17 -1.64 1.35 11.70
N GLY A 18 -2.87 0.81 11.67
CA GLY A 18 -3.94 1.15 12.63
C GLY A 18 -4.63 2.51 12.39
N ARG A 19 -4.00 3.43 11.65
CA ARG A 19 -4.60 4.67 11.12
C ARG A 19 -4.35 4.85 9.60
N GLY A 20 -3.88 3.81 8.93
CA GLY A 20 -3.61 3.83 7.50
C GLY A 20 -2.26 4.46 7.14
N CYS A 21 -1.78 4.14 5.94
CA CYS A 21 -0.67 4.83 5.27
C CYS A 21 -0.90 6.35 5.26
N GLY A 22 -2.16 6.79 5.21
CA GLY A 22 -2.55 8.20 5.30
C GLY A 22 -2.01 8.93 6.54
N THR A 23 -1.76 8.26 7.67
CA THR A 23 -1.20 8.96 8.85
C THR A 23 0.16 9.59 8.59
N CYS A 24 0.99 8.98 7.75
CA CYS A 24 2.30 9.52 7.37
C CYS A 24 2.27 10.19 6.00
N HIS A 25 1.41 9.72 5.09
CA HIS A 25 1.35 10.18 3.70
C HIS A 25 0.36 11.33 3.45
N ASP A 26 -0.67 11.48 4.27
CA ASP A 26 -1.66 12.57 4.21
C ASP A 26 -1.20 13.80 5.03
N MET A 27 -0.49 13.57 6.14
CA MET A 27 -0.15 14.64 7.10
C MET A 27 1.13 15.42 6.80
N ALA A 28 2.24 14.81 6.33
CA ALA A 28 3.48 15.61 6.16
C ALA A 28 4.64 14.99 5.38
N SER A 29 4.77 13.67 5.21
CA SER A 29 6.07 13.13 4.75
C SER A 29 6.14 12.77 3.27
N ASN A 30 5.01 12.68 2.55
CA ASN A 30 5.04 12.51 1.09
C ASN A 30 3.70 12.90 0.43
N PRO A 31 3.41 14.21 0.24
CA PRO A 31 2.14 14.68 -0.35
C PRO A 31 1.91 14.18 -1.80
N ASN A 32 2.93 13.59 -2.41
CA ASN A 32 2.93 13.07 -3.77
C ASN A 32 2.93 11.53 -3.82
N LEU A 33 2.47 10.80 -2.80
CA LEU A 33 2.46 9.33 -2.83
C LEU A 33 1.78 8.80 -4.11
N PHE A 34 0.59 9.30 -4.41
CA PHE A 34 -0.19 8.91 -5.60
C PHE A 34 0.56 9.19 -6.92
N GLU A 35 1.21 10.36 -7.02
CA GLU A 35 2.07 10.73 -8.16
C GLU A 35 3.35 9.89 -8.24
N SER A 36 3.94 9.56 -7.10
CA SER A 36 5.19 8.80 -7.02
C SER A 36 5.00 7.35 -7.44
N VAL A 37 3.89 6.74 -7.02
CA VAL A 37 3.53 5.36 -7.40
C VAL A 37 3.24 5.26 -8.89
N LYS A 38 2.70 6.31 -9.52
CA LYS A 38 2.53 6.38 -10.99
C LYS A 38 3.86 6.43 -11.74
N LYS A 39 4.92 6.96 -11.11
CA LYS A 39 6.27 7.11 -11.71
C LYS A 39 7.24 6.01 -11.30
N MET A 40 6.80 5.08 -10.45
CA MET A 40 7.65 4.05 -9.84
C MET A 40 7.20 2.65 -10.28
N SER A 41 8.17 1.75 -10.43
CA SER A 41 7.90 0.35 -10.78
C SER A 41 7.29 -0.41 -9.60
N ARG A 42 6.58 -1.49 -9.91
CA ARG A 42 6.04 -2.40 -8.88
C ARG A 42 7.13 -2.94 -7.95
N ASP A 43 8.28 -3.35 -8.49
CA ASP A 43 9.41 -3.85 -7.71
C ASP A 43 9.99 -2.80 -6.76
N ASP A 44 10.14 -1.55 -7.22
CA ASP A 44 10.57 -0.45 -6.37
C ASP A 44 9.56 -0.20 -5.24
N PHE A 45 8.25 -0.22 -5.53
CA PHE A 45 7.21 -0.06 -4.52
C PHE A 45 7.25 -1.20 -3.49
N LYS A 46 7.36 -2.45 -3.94
CA LYS A 46 7.54 -3.61 -3.07
C LYS A 46 8.80 -3.47 -2.21
N GLY A 47 9.90 -3.03 -2.80
CA GLY A 47 11.16 -2.77 -2.11
C GLY A 47 11.01 -1.75 -0.98
N VAL A 48 10.25 -0.67 -1.20
CA VAL A 48 9.93 0.33 -0.17
C VAL A 48 9.05 -0.26 0.93
N LEU A 49 8.06 -1.09 0.60
CA LEU A 49 7.20 -1.73 1.60
C LEU A 49 7.96 -2.74 2.46
N VAL A 50 8.87 -3.51 1.88
CA VAL A 50 9.67 -4.54 2.56
C VAL A 50 10.77 -3.91 3.42
N ASN A 51 11.51 -2.95 2.87
CA ASN A 51 12.69 -2.38 3.54
C ASN A 51 12.37 -1.14 4.37
N GLY A 52 11.24 -0.48 4.12
CA GLY A 52 11.02 0.90 4.54
C GLY A 52 11.85 1.87 3.68
N ARG A 53 11.54 3.16 3.76
CA ARG A 53 12.31 4.20 3.06
C ARG A 53 12.28 5.50 3.84
N ASN A 54 13.45 6.10 4.04
CA ASN A 54 13.61 7.30 4.86
C ASN A 54 13.04 7.10 6.29
N ASN A 55 11.95 7.78 6.63
CA ASN A 55 11.25 7.66 7.91
C ASN A 55 10.06 6.69 7.87
N MET A 56 9.82 6.02 6.73
CA MET A 56 8.78 4.99 6.62
C MET A 56 9.29 3.66 7.19
N PRO A 57 8.65 3.10 8.24
CA PRO A 57 8.98 1.78 8.74
C PRO A 57 8.57 0.69 7.73
N LYS A 58 9.07 -0.53 7.93
CA LYS A 58 8.69 -1.70 7.11
C LYS A 58 7.18 -1.91 7.19
N ALA A 59 6.52 -1.83 6.04
CA ALA A 59 5.07 -1.93 5.93
C ALA A 59 4.59 -3.31 5.51
N MET A 60 5.45 -4.11 4.87
CA MET A 60 5.05 -5.38 4.28
C MET A 60 4.49 -6.38 5.32
N GLU A 61 5.20 -6.58 6.43
CA GLU A 61 4.72 -7.44 7.52
C GLU A 61 3.41 -6.93 8.11
N THR A 62 3.27 -5.60 8.25
CA THR A 62 2.04 -5.00 8.76
C THR A 62 0.88 -5.24 7.81
N ILE A 63 1.09 -5.05 6.50
CA ILE A 63 0.11 -5.28 5.44
C ILE A 63 -0.31 -6.76 5.43
N MET A 64 0.64 -7.69 5.44
CA MET A 64 0.39 -9.13 5.53
C MET A 64 -0.29 -9.53 6.85
N GLY A 65 -0.05 -8.77 7.92
CA GLY A 65 -0.69 -8.93 9.22
C GLY A 65 -2.17 -8.57 9.24
N LEU A 66 -2.65 -7.79 8.27
CA LEU A 66 -4.01 -7.27 8.27
C LEU A 66 -5.06 -8.37 8.08
N PRO A 67 -6.20 -8.30 8.81
CA PRO A 67 -7.26 -9.30 8.69
C PRO A 67 -7.85 -9.34 7.28
N ASN A 68 -7.94 -8.22 6.57
CA ASN A 68 -8.44 -8.21 5.19
C ASN A 68 -7.48 -8.88 4.20
N VAL A 69 -6.17 -8.87 4.45
CA VAL A 69 -5.20 -9.56 3.60
C VAL A 69 -5.18 -11.05 3.94
N LYS A 70 -5.14 -11.38 5.23
CA LYS A 70 -5.20 -12.76 5.72
C LYS A 70 -6.51 -13.46 5.36
N SER A 71 -7.66 -12.82 5.58
CA SER A 71 -8.98 -13.38 5.26
C SER A 71 -9.23 -13.47 3.76
N ALA A 72 -8.61 -12.60 2.95
CA ALA A 72 -8.69 -12.71 1.50
C ALA A 72 -7.66 -13.69 0.92
N GLY A 73 -6.76 -14.25 1.74
CA GLY A 73 -5.70 -15.17 1.28
C GLY A 73 -4.73 -14.53 0.29
N LEU A 74 -4.55 -13.21 0.36
CA LEU A 74 -3.71 -12.48 -0.59
C LEU A 74 -2.24 -12.76 -0.33
N SER A 75 -1.52 -13.12 -1.38
CA SER A 75 -0.06 -13.16 -1.33
C SER A 75 0.53 -11.77 -1.20
N GLU A 76 1.78 -11.68 -0.75
CA GLU A 76 2.58 -10.47 -0.71
C GLU A 76 2.47 -9.63 -1.99
N ASP A 77 2.69 -10.27 -3.14
CA ASP A 77 2.61 -9.62 -4.44
C ASP A 77 1.20 -9.15 -4.80
N GLN A 78 0.15 -9.86 -4.39
CA GLN A 78 -1.23 -9.44 -4.66
C GLN A 78 -1.65 -8.26 -3.78
N ALA A 79 -1.21 -8.21 -2.53
CA ALA A 79 -1.47 -7.07 -1.67
C ALA A 79 -0.75 -5.80 -2.17
N VAL A 80 0.46 -5.96 -2.71
CA VAL A 80 1.21 -4.89 -3.37
C VAL A 80 0.51 -4.43 -4.63
N ASP A 81 0.07 -5.36 -5.49
CA ASP A 81 -0.64 -5.03 -6.73
C ASP A 81 -1.97 -4.32 -6.45
N ALA A 82 -2.73 -4.80 -5.46
CA ALA A 82 -3.95 -4.16 -4.95
C ALA A 82 -3.70 -2.72 -4.45
N LEU A 83 -2.64 -2.52 -3.66
CA LEU A 83 -2.22 -1.20 -3.20
C LEU A 83 -1.85 -0.28 -4.37
N ILE A 84 -1.06 -0.76 -5.32
CA ILE A 84 -0.67 0.00 -6.51
C ILE A 84 -1.90 0.36 -7.32
N ALA A 85 -2.81 -0.60 -7.56
CA ALA A 85 -4.06 -0.38 -8.28
C ALA A 85 -4.91 0.69 -7.61
N PHE A 86 -5.04 0.65 -6.28
CA PHE A 86 -5.72 1.70 -5.52
C PHE A 86 -5.01 3.05 -5.62
N LEU A 87 -3.68 3.10 -5.48
CA LEU A 87 -2.91 4.35 -5.54
C LEU A 87 -2.84 4.95 -6.94
N GLN A 88 -2.92 4.12 -7.99
CA GLN A 88 -3.02 4.57 -9.38
C GLN A 88 -4.43 5.06 -9.71
N LYS A 89 -5.46 4.38 -9.19
CA LYS A 89 -6.88 4.78 -9.29
C LYS A 89 -7.20 5.99 -8.40
N GLY A 90 -6.45 6.18 -7.33
CA GLY A 90 -6.53 7.27 -6.36
C GLY A 90 -5.96 8.58 -6.90
N LYS A 91 -6.52 9.08 -8.00
CA LYS A 91 -6.80 10.50 -8.26
C LYS A 91 -7.64 10.59 -9.52
#